data_AF-A0A917R7X4-F1
#
_entry.id   AF-A0A917R7X4-F1
#
_cell.length_a   1.000
_cell.length_b   1.000
_cell.length_c   1.000
_cell.angle_alpha   90.00
_cell.angle_beta   90.00
_cell.angle_gamma   90.00
#
_symmetry.space_group_name_H-M   'P 1'
#
loop_
_entity.id
_entity.type
_entity.pdbx_description
1 polymer ?
#
loop_
_entity_poly.entity_id
_entity_poly.type
_entity_poly.pdbx_seq_one_letter_code
_entity_poly.pdbx_strand_id
1 'polypeptide(L)'
;MSDISVATEALRAFGITNSGIGTEIAAAGNIDAVANVASLTPVFGLIGADYLAMFAAAQVLQARDINDLSAKYQKLSEAAFTSAFNYDMTDDGAAGALGAAGGGL
;
A
#
# COMPACT_ATOMS: atom_id res chain seq x y z
N MET A 1 -7.72 -12.35 29.44
CA MET A 1 -7.82 -11.95 28.02
C MET A 1 -9.15 -11.24 27.87
N SER A 2 -9.15 -9.97 27.46
CA SER A 2 -10.38 -9.33 27.00
C SER A 2 -10.91 -10.09 25.79
N ASP A 3 -12.22 -10.21 25.63
CA ASP A 3 -12.84 -10.83 24.46
C ASP A 3 -12.41 -10.08 23.20
N ILE A 4 -11.43 -10.63 22.47
CA ILE A 4 -11.00 -10.09 21.18
C ILE A 4 -11.90 -10.71 20.11
N SER A 5 -12.72 -9.87 19.48
CA SER A 5 -13.53 -10.23 18.33
C SER A 5 -13.11 -9.35 17.16
N VAL A 6 -12.81 -9.98 16.02
CA VAL A 6 -12.40 -9.29 14.79
C VAL A 6 -13.42 -9.56 13.71
N ALA A 7 -13.95 -8.50 13.10
CA ALA A 7 -14.80 -8.59 11.91
C ALA A 7 -13.91 -8.83 10.69
N THR A 8 -13.65 -10.09 10.34
CA THR A 8 -12.74 -10.46 9.24
C THR A 8 -13.19 -9.93 7.89
N GLU A 9 -14.50 -9.78 7.66
CA GLU A 9 -15.03 -9.15 6.45
C GLU A 9 -14.70 -7.66 6.35
N ALA A 10 -14.81 -6.92 7.46
CA ALA A 10 -14.42 -5.51 7.50
C ALA A 10 -12.90 -5.35 7.26
N LEU A 11 -12.10 -6.30 7.75
CA LEU A 11 -10.66 -6.32 7.54
C LEU A 11 -10.29 -6.60 6.07
N ARG A 12 -11.04 -7.46 5.37
CA ARG A 12 -10.91 -7.66 3.92
C ARG A 12 -11.29 -6.41 3.14
N ALA A 13 -12.41 -5.76 3.49
CA ALA A 13 -12.83 -4.51 2.86
C ALA A 13 -11.77 -3.39 3.03
N PHE A 14 -11.15 -3.32 4.21
CA PHE A 14 -10.00 -2.47 4.47
C PHE A 14 -8.82 -2.83 3.55
N GLY A 15 -8.50 -4.12 3.39
CA GLY A 15 -7.47 -4.58 2.45
C GLY A 15 -7.72 -4.11 1.02
N ILE A 16 -8.94 -4.35 0.49
CA ILE A 16 -9.37 -3.91 -0.85
C ILE A 16 -9.16 -2.40 -1.01
N THR A 17 -9.59 -1.61 -0.02
CA THR A 17 -9.48 -0.14 -0.06
C THR A 17 -8.02 0.29 -0.15
N ASN A 18 -7.13 -0.29 0.65
CA ASN A 18 -5.70 0.05 0.62
C ASN A 18 -5.03 -0.40 -0.69
N SER A 19 -5.46 -1.52 -1.28
CA SER A 19 -4.97 -1.92 -2.60
C SER A 19 -5.38 -0.94 -3.70
N GLY A 20 -6.62 -0.43 -3.63
CA GLY A 20 -7.10 0.65 -4.49
C GLY A 20 -6.26 1.92 -4.35
N ILE A 21 -6.05 2.39 -3.13
CA ILE A 21 -5.21 3.56 -2.83
C ILE A 21 -3.78 3.35 -3.35
N GLY A 22 -3.19 2.18 -3.11
CA GLY A 22 -1.85 1.86 -3.60
C GLY A 22 -1.77 1.94 -5.14
N THR A 23 -2.81 1.49 -5.84
CA THR A 23 -2.90 1.55 -7.30
C THR A 23 -3.03 3.00 -7.81
N GLU A 24 -3.87 3.81 -7.16
CA GLU A 24 -4.02 5.23 -7.49
C GLU A 24 -2.73 6.02 -7.28
N ILE A 25 -2.01 5.76 -6.17
CA ILE A 25 -0.72 6.38 -5.88
C ILE A 25 0.33 5.98 -6.92
N ALA A 26 0.39 4.70 -7.32
CA ALA A 26 1.28 4.25 -8.38
C ALA A 26 1.02 4.97 -9.70
N ALA A 27 -0.26 5.14 -10.06
CA ALA A 27 -0.66 5.87 -11.26
C ALA A 27 -0.22 7.35 -11.21
N ALA A 28 -0.34 8.00 -10.06
CA ALA A 28 0.13 9.38 -9.86
C ALA A 28 1.66 9.52 -9.98
N GLY A 29 2.41 8.44 -9.73
CA GLY A 29 3.86 8.39 -9.89
C GLY A 29 4.36 8.30 -11.33
N ASN A 30 3.46 8.12 -12.31
CA ASN A 30 3.83 8.00 -13.72
C ASN A 30 4.07 9.38 -14.37
N ILE A 31 5.11 10.07 -13.89
CA ILE A 31 5.55 11.39 -14.34
C ILE A 31 6.68 11.26 -15.37
N ASP A 32 6.56 11.98 -16.48
CA ASP A 32 7.67 12.16 -17.41
C ASP A 32 8.61 13.24 -16.88
N ALA A 33 9.57 12.80 -16.07
CA ALA A 33 10.54 13.70 -15.46
C ALA A 33 11.40 14.44 -16.50
N VAL A 34 11.68 13.80 -17.65
CA VAL A 34 12.47 14.40 -18.72
C VAL A 34 11.69 15.52 -19.39
N ALA A 35 10.42 15.28 -19.72
CA ALA A 35 9.56 16.30 -20.31
C ALA A 35 9.36 17.50 -19.35
N ASN A 36 9.16 17.24 -18.06
CA ASN A 36 9.02 18.31 -17.07
C ASN A 36 10.29 19.16 -16.97
N VAL A 37 11.46 18.53 -16.85
CA VAL A 37 12.74 19.24 -16.77
C VAL A 37 13.01 20.04 -18.07
N ALA A 38 12.76 19.43 -19.23
CA ALA A 38 12.94 20.08 -20.53
C ALA A 38 12.03 21.32 -20.72
N SER A 39 10.80 21.27 -20.20
CA SER A 39 9.86 22.40 -20.27
C SER A 39 10.31 23.62 -19.46
N LEU A 40 11.12 23.41 -18.42
CA LEU A 40 11.61 24.47 -17.53
C LEU A 40 12.96 25.05 -18.00
N THR A 41 13.68 24.36 -18.87
CA THR A 41 14.98 24.80 -19.42
C THR A 41 14.95 26.21 -20.02
N PRO A 42 13.93 26.62 -20.81
CA PRO A 42 13.87 27.97 -21.37
C PRO A 42 13.63 29.05 -20.32
N VAL A 43 12.97 28.71 -19.20
CA VAL A 43 12.60 29.65 -18.13
C VAL A 43 13.82 29.96 -17.25
N PHE A 44 14.60 28.93 -16.92
CA PHE A 44 15.77 29.06 -16.04
C PHE A 44 17.06 29.44 -16.78
N GLY A 45 17.14 29.18 -18.08
CA GLY A 45 18.29 29.53 -18.92
C GLY A 45 19.61 28.95 -18.40
N LEU A 46 20.73 29.54 -18.82
CA LEU A 46 22.08 29.08 -18.42
C LEU A 46 22.40 29.34 -16.94
N ILE A 47 21.82 30.37 -16.33
CA ILE A 47 22.10 30.77 -14.95
C ILE A 47 21.41 29.80 -13.96
N GLY A 48 20.23 29.28 -14.31
CA GLY A 48 19.49 28.35 -13.48
C GLY A 48 19.81 26.87 -13.72
N ALA A 49 20.89 26.55 -14.43
CA ALA A 49 21.26 25.16 -14.75
C ALA A 49 21.44 24.29 -13.49
N ASP A 50 22.06 24.83 -12.45
CA ASP A 50 22.24 24.10 -11.18
C ASP A 50 20.90 23.85 -10.46
N TYR A 51 19.99 24.83 -10.50
CA TYR A 51 18.63 24.64 -9.98
C TYR A 51 17.87 23.59 -10.78
N LEU A 52 18.03 23.57 -12.10
CA LEU A 52 17.38 22.61 -12.99
C LEU A 52 17.91 21.18 -12.76
N ALA A 53 19.20 21.04 -12.48
CA ALA A 53 19.82 19.78 -12.10
C ALA A 53 19.29 19.27 -10.75
N MET A 54 19.18 20.15 -9.75
CA MET A 54 18.60 19.80 -8.44
C MET A 54 17.12 19.46 -8.54
N PHE A 55 16.37 20.16 -9.39
CA PHE A 55 14.98 19.86 -9.68
C PHE A 55 14.81 18.49 -10.35
N ALA A 56 15.65 18.16 -11.33
CA ALA A 56 15.66 16.84 -11.95
C ALA A 56 15.95 15.73 -10.94
N ALA A 57 16.93 15.93 -10.05
CA ALA A 57 17.22 15.00 -8.96
C ALA A 57 16.02 14.86 -8.00
N ALA A 58 15.38 15.98 -7.64
CA ALA A 58 14.19 15.97 -6.79
C ALA A 58 13.01 15.23 -7.43
N GLN A 59 12.81 15.34 -8.76
CA GLN A 59 11.77 14.58 -9.45
C GLN A 59 12.01 13.07 -9.42
N VAL A 60 13.26 12.63 -9.58
CA VAL A 60 13.61 11.21 -9.47
C VAL A 60 13.35 10.70 -8.05
N LEU A 61 13.74 11.47 -7.03
CA LEU A 61 13.47 11.14 -5.63
C LEU A 61 11.96 11.12 -5.35
N GLN A 62 11.20 12.09 -5.85
CA GLN A 62 9.75 12.14 -5.70
C GLN A 62 9.08 10.92 -6.35
N ALA A 63 9.49 10.54 -7.57
CA ALA A 63 8.97 9.34 -8.23
C ALA A 63 9.27 8.07 -7.42
N ARG A 64 10.47 7.97 -6.84
CA ARG A 64 10.82 6.88 -5.93
C ARG A 64 9.94 6.87 -4.68
N ASP A 65 9.77 8.01 -4.02
CA ASP A 65 8.99 8.13 -2.80
C ASP A 65 7.50 7.78 -3.03
N ILE A 66 6.94 8.16 -4.18
CA ILE A 66 5.58 7.79 -4.58
C ILE A 66 5.45 6.27 -4.76
N ASN A 67 6.42 5.63 -5.43
CA ASN A 67 6.44 4.18 -5.60
C ASN A 67 6.59 3.45 -4.25
N ASP A 68 7.47 3.93 -3.38
CA ASP A 68 7.65 3.38 -2.03
C ASP A 68 6.37 3.52 -1.20
N LEU A 69 5.64 4.65 -1.35
CA LEU A 69 4.35 4.85 -0.70
C LEU A 69 3.28 3.89 -1.22
N SER A 70 3.15 3.75 -2.54
CA SER A 70 2.25 2.77 -3.17
C SER A 70 2.51 1.35 -2.64
N ALA A 71 3.78 0.93 -2.60
CA ALA A 71 4.18 -0.38 -2.11
C ALA A 71 3.79 -0.61 -0.64
N LYS A 72 3.84 0.43 0.21
CA LYS A 72 3.40 0.33 1.62
C LYS A 72 1.90 0.07 1.72
N TYR A 73 1.08 0.72 0.90
CA TYR A 73 -0.37 0.47 0.85
C TYR A 73 -0.69 -0.95 0.38
N GLN A 74 0.04 -1.46 -0.60
CA GLN A 74 -0.13 -2.85 -1.05
C GLN A 74 0.25 -3.86 0.05
N LYS A 75 1.35 -3.62 0.77
CA LYS A 75 1.73 -4.44 1.94
C LYS A 75 0.70 -4.39 3.06
N LEU A 76 0.11 -3.23 3.31
CA LEU A 76 -0.95 -3.08 4.30
C LEU A 76 -2.21 -3.87 3.89
N SER A 77 -2.55 -3.85 2.60
CA SER A 77 -3.61 -4.69 2.03
C SER A 77 -3.32 -6.18 2.24
N GLU A 78 -2.13 -6.65 1.87
CA GLU A 78 -1.70 -8.04 2.05
C GLU A 78 -1.75 -8.49 3.52
N ALA A 79 -1.27 -7.65 4.43
CA ALA A 79 -1.31 -7.91 5.87
C ALA A 79 -2.76 -8.01 6.38
N ALA A 80 -3.67 -7.16 5.90
CA ALA A 80 -5.07 -7.22 6.27
C ALA A 80 -5.75 -8.52 5.81
N PHE A 81 -5.53 -8.92 4.55
CA PHE A 81 -6.04 -10.19 4.03
C PHE A 81 -5.49 -11.40 4.78
N THR A 82 -4.17 -11.41 5.03
CA THR A 82 -3.51 -12.49 5.75
C THR A 82 -4.03 -12.59 7.19
N SER A 83 -4.21 -11.46 7.86
CA SER A 83 -4.76 -11.42 9.21
C SER A 83 -6.21 -11.91 9.26
N ALA A 84 -7.06 -11.49 8.32
CA ALA A 84 -8.45 -11.97 8.21
C ALA A 84 -8.51 -13.49 8.00
N PHE A 85 -7.66 -14.03 7.12
CA PHE A 85 -7.57 -15.47 6.88
C PHE A 85 -7.12 -16.23 8.14
N ASN A 86 -6.13 -15.71 8.86
CA ASN A 86 -5.64 -16.36 10.09
C ASN A 86 -6.71 -16.39 11.19
N TYR A 87 -7.52 -15.34 11.31
CA TYR A 87 -8.65 -15.32 12.25
C TYR A 87 -9.70 -16.38 11.91
N ASP A 88 -10.14 -16.45 10.64
CA ASP A 88 -11.12 -17.46 10.20
C ASP A 88 -10.59 -18.88 10.41
N MET A 89 -9.32 -19.14 10.05
CA MET A 89 -8.71 -20.46 10.24
C MET A 89 -8.62 -20.87 11.72
N THR A 90 -8.36 -19.90 12.60
CA THR A 90 -8.32 -20.14 14.05
C THR A 90 -9.70 -20.43 14.60
N ASP A 91 -10.72 -19.68 14.16
CA ASP A 91 -12.11 -19.87 14.58
C ASP A 91 -12.67 -21.22 14.12
N ASP A 92 -12.48 -21.56 12.83
CA ASP A 92 -12.87 -22.87 12.27
C ASP A 92 -12.17 -24.03 12.98
N GLY A 93 -10.87 -23.87 13.28
CA GLY A 93 -10.10 -24.87 14.03
C GLY A 93 -10.63 -25.07 15.45
N ALA A 94 -10.97 -23.99 16.15
CA ALA A 94 -11.56 -24.04 17.48
C ALA A 94 -12.96 -24.67 17.46
N ALA A 95 -13.81 -24.28 16.49
CA ALA A 95 -15.14 -24.85 16.30
C ALA A 95 -15.08 -26.36 16.01
N GLY A 96 -14.15 -26.79 15.15
CA GLY A 96 -13.91 -28.20 14.85
C GLY A 96 -13.48 -29.01 16.08
N ALA A 97 -12.56 -28.47 16.89
CA ALA A 97 -12.13 -29.10 18.13
C ALA A 97 -13.28 -29.22 19.16
N LEU A 98 -14.10 -28.19 19.30
CA LEU A 98 -15.29 -28.21 20.16
C LEU A 98 -16.34 -29.19 19.66
N GLY A 99 -16.59 -29.24 18.34
CA GLY A 99 -17.51 -30.20 17.73
C GLY A 99 -17.07 -31.65 17.96
N ALA A 100 -15.77 -31.94 17.84
CA ALA A 100 -15.21 -33.26 18.14
C ALA A 100 -15.35 -33.63 19.63
N ALA A 101 -15.12 -32.68 20.53
CA ALA A 101 -15.29 -32.90 21.97
C ALA A 101 -16.77 -33.11 22.35
N GLY A 102 -17.69 -32.34 21.76
CA GLY A 102 -19.13 -32.42 22.01
C GLY A 102 -19.80 -33.64 21.39
N GLY A 103 -19.33 -34.11 20.23
CA GLY A 103 -19.81 -35.35 19.59
C GLY A 103 -19.28 -36.64 20.23
N GLY A 104 -18.37 -36.52 21.20
CA GLY A 104 -17.86 -37.64 22.01
C GLY A 104 -18.59 -37.85 23.34
N LEU A 105 -19.64 -37.05 23.61
CA LEU A 105 -20.57 -37.18 24.76
C LEU A 105 -21.89 -37.81 24.29
#